data_AF-A0A4Y2W0S2-F1
#
_entry.id   AF-A0A4Y2W0S2-F1
#
_cell.length_a   1.000
_cell.length_b   1.000
_cell.length_c   1.000
_cell.angle_alpha   90.00
_cell.angle_beta   90.00
_cell.angle_gamma   90.00
#
_symmetry.space_group_name_H-M   'P 1'
#
loop_
_entity.id
_entity.type
_entity.pdbx_description
1 polymer ?
#
loop_
_entity_poly.entity_id
_entity_poly.type
_entity_poly.pdbx_seq_one_letter_code
_entity_poly.pdbx_strand_id
1 'polypeptide(L)'
;MYEIPIKKVVWCYKIFQPWFHEERNIKFIAGLPTEYENFQLLILDDLMNNLTAEISQMFTVGSHHKNFSIILITQNLFPRIRVARDISLNAHYIILFRNNRDQSQIACFGRQVFPDRSKFFMDAYKKATAEKYQFLLVDCFPTTDEELRLRQSLFTDQRGVNWVFVPE
;
A
#
# COMPACT_ATOMS: atom_id res chain seq x y z
N MET A 1 -5.99 -9.09 -10.73
CA MET A 1 -4.83 -9.20 -11.65
C MET A 1 -4.97 -8.07 -12.66
N TYR A 2 -3.91 -7.34 -13.02
CA TYR A 2 -4.02 -6.31 -14.05
C TYR A 2 -4.40 -6.97 -15.37
N GLU A 3 -5.47 -6.50 -16.00
CA GLU A 3 -5.87 -6.96 -17.35
C GLU A 3 -4.84 -6.54 -18.40
N ILE A 4 -4.13 -5.44 -18.15
CA ILE A 4 -3.08 -4.88 -19.00
C ILE A 4 -1.72 -5.09 -18.33
N PRO A 5 -0.77 -5.77 -18.98
CA PRO A 5 0.59 -5.91 -18.45
C PRO A 5 1.24 -4.55 -18.19
N ILE A 6 1.84 -4.40 -17.01
CA ILE A 6 2.63 -3.21 -16.64
C ILE A 6 3.97 -3.29 -17.38
N LYS A 7 4.26 -2.30 -18.22
CA LYS A 7 5.48 -2.19 -19.03
C LYS A 7 6.37 -1.02 -18.63
N LYS A 8 5.79 0.02 -18.02
CA LYS A 8 6.51 1.25 -17.63
C LYS A 8 6.49 1.41 -16.12
N VAL A 9 7.53 0.89 -15.47
CA VAL A 9 7.71 0.99 -14.01
C VAL A 9 8.76 2.05 -13.70
N VAL A 10 8.42 2.96 -12.80
CA VAL A 10 9.34 3.94 -12.22
C VAL A 10 9.51 3.64 -10.74
N TRP A 11 10.74 3.46 -10.29
CA TRP A 11 11.08 3.25 -8.88
C TRP A 11 11.91 4.42 -8.36
N CYS A 12 11.28 5.20 -7.49
CA CYS A 12 11.88 6.33 -6.82
C CYS A 12 12.46 5.89 -5.47
N TYR A 13 13.72 6.20 -5.22
CA TYR A 13 14.45 5.74 -4.03
C TYR A 13 15.25 6.86 -3.37
N LYS A 14 15.53 6.70 -2.07
CA LYS A 14 16.42 7.62 -1.33
C LYS A 14 17.90 7.21 -1.39
N ILE A 15 18.19 5.93 -1.21
CA ILE A 15 19.55 5.37 -1.20
C ILE A 15 19.67 4.32 -2.29
N PHE A 16 20.73 4.42 -3.09
CA PHE A 16 21.00 3.47 -4.18
C PHE A 16 21.23 2.06 -3.63
N GLN A 17 20.68 1.04 -4.31
CA GLN A 17 20.92 -0.36 -3.99
C GLN A 17 21.55 -1.07 -5.20
N PRO A 18 22.59 -1.92 -5.01
CA PRO A 18 23.32 -2.54 -6.12
C PRO A 18 22.45 -3.33 -7.12
N TRP A 19 21.40 -4.01 -6.63
CA TRP A 19 20.50 -4.81 -7.47
C TRP A 19 19.70 -3.98 -8.48
N PHE A 20 19.62 -2.65 -8.32
CA PHE A 20 18.96 -1.79 -9.31
C PHE A 20 19.57 -1.94 -10.72
N HIS A 21 20.86 -2.31 -10.83
CA HIS A 21 21.49 -2.58 -12.12
C HIS A 21 21.04 -3.89 -12.78
N GLU A 22 20.50 -4.82 -12.00
CA GLU A 22 20.07 -6.14 -12.47
C GLU A 22 18.70 -6.07 -13.16
N GLU A 23 17.85 -5.11 -12.77
CA GLU A 23 16.49 -4.97 -13.29
C GLU A 23 16.38 -3.91 -14.40
N ARG A 24 16.38 -4.37 -15.65
CA ARG A 24 16.37 -3.50 -16.83
C ARG A 24 15.00 -2.91 -17.17
N ASN A 25 13.91 -3.49 -16.65
CA ASN A 25 12.55 -3.04 -16.97
C ASN A 25 12.03 -1.95 -16.02
N ILE A 26 12.82 -1.58 -15.02
CA ILE A 26 12.47 -0.55 -14.04
C ILE A 26 13.37 0.67 -14.26
N LYS A 27 12.74 1.85 -14.41
CA LYS A 27 13.45 3.13 -14.40
C LYS A 27 13.66 3.57 -12.94
N PHE A 28 14.89 3.48 -12.46
CA PHE A 28 15.25 3.94 -11.12
C PHE A 28 15.56 5.44 -11.10
N ILE A 29 14.99 6.17 -10.15
CA ILE A 29 15.17 7.63 -9.98
C ILE A 29 15.52 7.92 -8.51
N ALA A 30 16.60 8.66 -8.26
CA ALA A 30 16.90 9.14 -6.92
C ALA A 30 15.97 10.32 -6.57
N GLY A 31 15.28 10.26 -5.44
CA GLY A 31 14.30 11.26 -5.02
C GLY A 31 12.94 11.09 -5.70
N LEU A 32 12.15 12.16 -5.72
CA LEU A 32 10.83 12.17 -6.37
C LEU A 32 10.94 12.27 -7.90
N PRO A 33 9.96 11.76 -8.66
CA PRO A 33 9.97 11.91 -10.11
C PRO A 33 9.78 13.38 -10.48
N THR A 34 10.55 13.86 -11.47
CA THR A 34 10.40 15.21 -12.04
C THR A 34 9.31 15.27 -13.12
N GLU A 35 8.99 14.12 -13.71
CA GLU A 35 7.94 13.95 -14.72
C GLU A 35 6.86 13.05 -14.15
N TYR A 36 5.64 13.57 -14.02
CA TYR A 36 4.48 12.86 -13.47
C TYR A 36 3.60 12.21 -14.54
N GLU A 37 4.18 11.96 -15.71
CA GLU A 37 3.49 11.40 -16.87
C GLU A 37 4.25 10.19 -17.42
N ASN A 38 3.55 9.36 -18.19
CA ASN A 38 4.16 8.28 -18.98
C ASN A 38 4.77 7.09 -18.18
N PHE A 39 4.22 6.77 -17.01
CA PHE A 39 4.42 5.48 -16.32
C PHE A 39 3.08 4.78 -16.06
N GLN A 40 3.13 3.46 -15.87
CA GLN A 40 1.98 2.63 -15.50
C GLN A 40 2.04 2.23 -14.02
N LEU A 41 3.24 2.19 -13.44
CA LEU A 41 3.46 1.94 -12.03
C LEU A 41 4.55 2.87 -11.50
N LEU A 42 4.22 3.63 -10.46
CA LEU A 42 5.18 4.43 -9.69
C LEU A 42 5.37 3.80 -8.32
N ILE A 43 6.62 3.54 -7.94
CA ILE A 43 7.00 3.02 -6.63
C ILE A 43 7.80 4.10 -5.92
N LEU A 44 7.36 4.49 -4.72
CA LEU A 44 8.02 5.48 -3.87
C LEU A 44 8.58 4.78 -2.63
N ASP A 45 9.90 4.58 -2.59
CA ASP A 45 10.60 3.83 -1.55
C ASP A 45 11.48 4.73 -0.68
N ASP A 46 11.23 4.71 0.64
CA ASP A 46 11.90 5.53 1.65
C ASP A 46 11.86 7.06 1.38
N LEU A 47 10.81 7.53 0.71
CA LEU A 47 10.60 8.94 0.35
C LEU A 47 9.48 9.61 1.16
N MET A 48 9.01 8.96 2.22
CA MET A 48 7.88 9.42 3.06
C MET A 48 8.01 10.88 3.51
N ASN A 49 9.19 11.32 3.91
CA ASN A 49 9.41 12.71 4.38
C ASN A 49 9.53 13.73 3.24
N ASN A 50 9.62 13.27 2.00
CA ASN A 50 9.78 14.10 0.81
C ASN A 50 8.47 14.27 0.03
N LEU A 51 7.38 13.58 0.42
CA LEU A 51 6.11 13.60 -0.30
C LEU A 51 5.51 15.02 -0.40
N THR A 52 5.07 15.37 -1.60
CA THR A 52 4.54 16.69 -1.96
C THR A 52 3.03 16.66 -2.17
N ALA A 53 2.42 17.84 -2.31
CA ALA A 53 1.01 17.97 -2.69
C ALA A 53 0.72 17.35 -4.07
N GLU A 54 1.68 17.41 -5.00
CA GLU A 54 1.56 16.79 -6.34
C GLU A 54 1.41 15.27 -6.22
N ILE A 55 2.26 14.60 -5.43
CA ILE A 55 2.12 13.16 -5.16
C ILE A 55 0.75 12.87 -4.54
N SER A 56 0.29 13.69 -3.60
CA SER A 56 -1.04 13.53 -3.00
C SER A 56 -2.17 13.60 -4.02
N GLN A 57 -2.08 14.50 -5.00
CA GLN A 57 -3.07 14.63 -6.08
C GLN A 57 -3.06 13.41 -7.02
N MET A 58 -1.93 12.74 -7.15
CA MET A 58 -1.85 11.52 -7.94
C MET A 58 -2.62 10.35 -7.30
N PHE A 59 -2.72 10.31 -5.97
CA PHE A 59 -3.55 9.34 -5.25
C PHE A 59 -5.06 9.60 -5.41
N THR A 60 -5.49 10.83 -5.70
CA THR A 60 -6.91 11.20 -5.82
C THR A 60 -7.42 11.19 -7.26
N VAL A 61 -6.77 11.93 -8.16
CA VAL A 61 -7.27 12.21 -9.53
C VAL A 61 -6.42 11.50 -10.58
N GLY A 62 -5.12 11.39 -10.34
CA GLY A 62 -4.17 10.86 -11.32
C GLY A 62 -4.41 9.39 -11.67
N SER A 63 -4.57 8.52 -10.67
CA SER A 63 -4.70 7.07 -10.88
C SER A 63 -5.95 6.68 -11.69
N HIS A 64 -7.10 7.30 -11.42
CA HIS A 64 -8.37 6.99 -12.08
C HIS A 64 -8.45 7.47 -13.54
N HIS A 65 -7.78 8.57 -13.88
CA HIS A 65 -7.86 9.16 -15.22
C HIS A 65 -6.64 8.86 -16.10
N LYS A 66 -5.47 8.59 -15.53
CA LYS A 66 -4.21 8.38 -16.27
C LYS A 66 -3.74 6.91 -16.30
N ASN A 67 -4.59 5.96 -15.87
CA ASN A 67 -4.36 4.52 -15.93
C ASN A 67 -2.98 4.08 -15.39
N PHE A 68 -2.63 4.58 -14.21
CA PHE A 68 -1.41 4.18 -13.49
C PHE A 68 -1.73 3.79 -12.05
N SER A 69 -0.86 2.99 -11.45
CA SER A 69 -0.88 2.64 -10.03
C SER A 69 0.29 3.27 -9.29
N ILE A 70 0.12 3.53 -7.98
CA ILE A 70 1.19 3.97 -7.10
C ILE A 70 1.35 2.97 -5.96
N ILE A 71 2.59 2.61 -5.66
CA ILE A 71 2.97 1.93 -4.43
C ILE A 71 3.81 2.90 -3.62
N LEU A 72 3.34 3.21 -2.41
CA LEU A 72 4.09 4.02 -1.45
C LEU A 72 4.53 3.10 -0.30
N ILE A 73 5.85 3.02 -0.09
CA ILE A 73 6.46 2.23 0.98
C ILE A 73 6.81 3.20 2.12
N THR A 74 6.24 2.97 3.30
CA THR A 74 6.47 3.81 4.48
C THR A 74 6.83 2.98 5.71
N GLN A 75 7.57 3.60 6.63
CA GLN A 75 7.90 3.02 7.94
C GLN A 75 6.85 3.35 9.02
N ASN A 76 5.97 4.31 8.76
CA ASN A 76 5.01 4.83 9.70
C ASN A 76 3.65 4.94 9.00
N LEU A 77 2.60 4.47 9.67
CA LEU A 77 1.23 4.52 9.16
C LEU A 77 0.64 5.94 9.26
N PHE A 78 1.07 6.72 10.25
CA PHE A 78 0.65 8.10 10.47
C PHE A 78 1.86 9.06 10.53
N PRO A 79 2.56 9.27 9.40
CA PRO A 79 3.66 10.22 9.37
C PRO A 79 3.17 11.66 9.55
N ARG A 80 3.96 12.48 10.25
CA ARG A 80 3.67 13.89 10.51
C ARG A 80 4.00 14.78 9.31
N ILE A 81 3.46 14.44 8.14
CA ILE A 81 3.58 15.23 6.91
C ILE A 81 2.20 15.74 6.51
N ARG A 82 2.15 16.93 5.90
CA ARG A 82 0.88 17.60 5.57
C ARG A 82 -0.05 16.73 4.70
N VAL A 83 0.53 15.96 3.78
CA VAL A 83 -0.21 15.19 2.76
C VAL A 83 -0.53 13.75 3.17
N ALA A 84 -0.02 13.27 4.32
CA ALA A 84 -0.16 11.86 4.71
C ALA A 84 -1.61 11.42 4.84
N ARG A 85 -2.44 12.28 5.44
CA ARG A 85 -3.85 11.98 5.66
C ARG A 85 -4.57 11.79 4.33
N ASP A 86 -4.35 12.68 3.38
CA ASP A 86 -5.02 12.63 2.08
C ASP A 86 -4.56 11.42 1.28
N ILE A 87 -3.26 11.13 1.28
CA ILE A 87 -2.72 9.90 0.66
C ILE A 87 -3.34 8.64 1.28
N SER A 88 -3.38 8.55 2.62
CA SER A 88 -3.91 7.39 3.32
C SER A 88 -5.39 7.18 3.10
N LEU A 89 -6.20 8.25 3.00
CA LEU A 89 -7.63 8.17 2.76
C LEU A 89 -7.98 7.75 1.32
N ASN A 90 -7.10 8.01 0.36
CA ASN A 90 -7.29 7.66 -1.05
C ASN A 90 -6.57 6.37 -1.45
N ALA A 91 -5.88 5.70 -0.52
CA ALA A 91 -5.24 4.42 -0.78
C ALA A 91 -6.29 3.30 -0.87
N HIS A 92 -6.38 2.64 -2.02
CA HIS A 92 -7.30 1.50 -2.21
C HIS A 92 -6.89 0.26 -1.41
N TYR A 93 -5.60 0.06 -1.21
CA TYR A 93 -5.06 -1.09 -0.49
C TYR A 93 -3.97 -0.63 0.46
N ILE A 94 -3.98 -1.19 1.67
CA ILE A 94 -2.96 -0.95 2.69
C ILE A 94 -2.42 -2.31 3.12
N ILE A 95 -1.10 -2.50 2.99
CA ILE A 95 -0.41 -3.72 3.42
C ILE A 95 0.28 -3.43 4.76
N LEU A 96 -0.17 -4.09 5.81
CA LEU A 96 0.34 -3.91 7.17
C LEU A 96 1.27 -5.06 7.53
N PHE A 97 2.56 -4.75 7.67
CA PHE A 97 3.54 -5.67 8.25
C PHE A 97 3.54 -5.62 9.77
N ARG A 98 4.14 -6.64 10.40
CA ARG A 98 4.29 -6.72 11.85
C ARG A 98 5.05 -5.50 12.42
N ASN A 99 4.37 -4.71 13.23
CA ASN A 99 4.95 -3.60 13.98
C ASN A 99 5.05 -3.92 15.48
N ASN A 100 6.23 -4.32 15.97
CA ASN A 100 6.43 -4.64 17.40
C ASN A 100 6.58 -3.40 18.31
N ARG A 101 6.76 -2.21 17.73
CA ARG A 101 7.10 -0.99 18.48
C ARG A 101 5.87 -0.23 18.94
N ASP A 102 4.97 0.06 18.00
CA ASP A 102 3.83 0.96 18.23
C ASP A 102 2.54 0.36 17.66
N GLN A 103 2.00 -0.59 18.42
CA GLN A 103 0.72 -1.24 18.13
C GLN A 103 -0.47 -0.28 18.24
N SER A 104 -0.29 0.90 18.87
CA SER A 104 -1.36 1.89 19.01
C SER A 104 -1.77 2.48 17.66
N GLN A 105 -0.83 2.58 16.71
CA GLN A 105 -1.14 3.00 15.33
C GLN A 105 -2.03 1.99 14.63
N ILE A 106 -1.74 0.69 14.76
CA ILE A 106 -2.56 -0.37 14.18
C ILE A 106 -3.96 -0.36 14.79
N ALA A 107 -4.06 -0.19 16.12
CA ALA A 107 -5.36 -0.09 16.79
C ALA A 107 -6.14 1.17 16.38
N CYS A 108 -5.46 2.30 16.18
CA CYS A 108 -6.06 3.54 15.69
C CYS A 108 -6.61 3.36 14.27
N PHE A 109 -5.79 2.80 13.38
CA PHE A 109 -6.20 2.49 12.01
C PHE A 109 -7.37 1.50 11.97
N GLY A 110 -7.31 0.43 12.76
CA GLY A 110 -8.39 -0.54 12.88
C GLY A 110 -9.73 0.07 13.27
N ARG A 111 -9.74 1.05 14.19
CA ARG A 111 -10.95 1.82 14.53
C ARG A 111 -11.44 2.73 13.39
N GLN A 112 -10.56 3.18 12.50
CA GLN A 112 -10.96 3.99 11.35
C GLN A 112 -11.59 3.12 10.25
N VAL A 113 -11.03 1.94 9.98
CA VAL A 113 -11.52 1.06 8.90
C VAL A 113 -12.65 0.10 9.32
N PHE A 114 -12.72 -0.26 10.60
CA PHE A 114 -13.73 -1.13 11.22
C PHE A 114 -14.20 -0.52 12.57
N PRO A 115 -14.95 0.59 12.57
CA PRO A 115 -15.32 1.32 13.79
C PRO A 115 -16.04 0.46 14.83
N ASP A 116 -17.03 -0.30 14.40
CA ASP A 116 -17.83 -1.16 15.28
C ASP A 116 -17.19 -2.54 15.53
N ARG A 117 -16.10 -2.86 14.80
CA ARG A 117 -15.46 -4.19 14.79
C ARG A 117 -13.95 -4.13 14.99
N SER A 118 -13.46 -3.11 15.71
CA SER A 118 -12.02 -2.89 15.90
C SER A 118 -11.30 -4.05 16.61
N LYS A 119 -11.98 -4.79 17.49
CA LYS A 119 -11.43 -6.00 18.12
C LYS A 119 -11.17 -7.11 17.10
N PHE A 120 -12.12 -7.33 16.19
CA PHE A 120 -11.99 -8.29 15.10
C PHE A 120 -10.81 -7.92 14.19
N PHE A 121 -10.69 -6.63 13.81
CA PHE A 121 -9.55 -6.15 13.04
C PHE A 121 -8.21 -6.46 13.72
N MET A 122 -8.09 -6.18 15.02
CA MET A 122 -6.86 -6.42 15.77
C MET A 122 -6.53 -7.91 15.90
N ASP A 123 -7.54 -8.77 16.01
CA ASP A 123 -7.36 -10.22 16.01
C ASP A 123 -6.87 -10.73 14.63
N ALA A 124 -7.52 -10.29 13.56
CA ALA A 124 -7.10 -10.59 12.18
C ALA A 124 -5.65 -10.14 11.92
N TYR A 125 -5.28 -8.93 12.33
CA TYR A 125 -3.91 -8.45 12.21
C TYR A 125 -2.90 -9.31 12.98
N LYS A 126 -3.20 -9.68 14.23
CA LYS A 126 -2.32 -10.53 15.04
C LYS A 126 -2.14 -11.92 14.42
N LYS A 127 -3.21 -12.52 13.93
CA LYS A 127 -3.19 -13.83 13.25
C LYS A 127 -2.41 -13.74 11.94
N ALA A 128 -2.70 -12.75 11.10
CA ALA A 128 -2.05 -12.52 9.82
C ALA A 128 -0.54 -12.26 9.97
N THR A 129 -0.12 -11.59 11.03
CA THR A 129 1.29 -11.19 11.27
C THR A 129 2.01 -12.03 12.33
N ALA A 130 1.46 -13.20 12.68
CA ALA A 130 2.04 -14.10 13.67
C ALA A 130 3.45 -14.57 13.28
N GLU A 131 3.62 -14.94 12.01
CA GLU A 131 4.87 -15.43 11.44
C GLU A 131 5.72 -14.30 10.83
N LYS A 132 7.03 -14.56 10.70
CA LYS A 132 7.96 -13.60 10.09
C LYS A 132 7.59 -13.33 8.64
N TYR A 133 7.77 -12.08 8.22
CA TYR A 133 7.53 -11.59 6.84
C TYR A 133 6.10 -11.69 6.33
N GLN A 134 5.14 -12.01 7.21
CA GLN A 134 3.72 -11.96 6.88
C GLN A 134 3.13 -10.55 7.06
N PHE A 135 1.98 -10.34 6.45
CA PHE A 135 1.26 -9.07 6.43
C PHE A 135 -0.25 -9.30 6.49
N LEU A 136 -0.98 -8.24 6.84
CA LEU A 136 -2.42 -8.13 6.61
C LEU A 136 -2.65 -7.16 5.45
N LEU A 137 -3.33 -7.60 4.40
CA LEU A 137 -3.85 -6.70 3.37
C LEU A 137 -5.22 -6.21 3.82
N VAL A 138 -5.39 -4.88 3.78
CA VAL A 138 -6.63 -4.18 4.08
C VAL A 138 -7.11 -3.53 2.79
N ASP A 139 -8.25 -4.00 2.30
CA ASP A 139 -8.95 -3.49 1.13
C ASP A 139 -9.89 -2.36 1.55
N CYS A 140 -9.58 -1.17 1.05
CA CYS A 140 -10.33 0.06 1.23
C CYS A 140 -11.11 0.45 -0.03
N PHE A 141 -11.16 -0.42 -1.05
CA PHE A 141 -11.84 -0.12 -2.29
C PHE A 141 -13.37 -0.06 -2.06
N PRO A 142 -14.08 0.98 -2.53
CA PRO A 142 -15.47 1.23 -2.14
C PRO A 142 -16.48 0.14 -2.50
N THR A 143 -16.20 -0.67 -3.52
CA THR A 143 -17.10 -1.72 -3.99
C THR A 143 -16.71 -3.12 -3.52
N THR A 144 -15.70 -3.24 -2.64
CA THR A 144 -15.32 -4.54 -2.07
C THR A 144 -16.31 -4.93 -0.99
N ASP A 145 -16.87 -6.14 -1.08
CA ASP A 145 -17.73 -6.71 -0.04
C ASP A 145 -17.02 -6.75 1.32
N GLU A 146 -17.75 -6.42 2.39
CA GLU A 146 -17.16 -6.22 3.73
C GLU A 146 -16.33 -7.43 4.21
N GLU A 147 -16.81 -8.63 3.94
CA GLU A 147 -16.17 -9.92 4.30
C GLU A 147 -14.84 -10.17 3.57
N LEU A 148 -14.63 -9.51 2.44
CA LEU A 148 -13.44 -9.68 1.60
C LEU A 148 -12.36 -8.63 1.88
N ARG A 149 -12.59 -7.75 2.87
CA ARG A 149 -11.72 -6.58 3.09
C ARG A 149 -10.42 -6.88 3.82
N LEU A 150 -10.34 -7.98 4.57
CA LEU A 150 -9.13 -8.37 5.30
C LEU A 150 -8.55 -9.66 4.71
N ARG A 151 -7.36 -9.60 4.12
CA ARG A 151 -6.75 -10.74 3.41
C ARG A 151 -5.35 -11.07 3.91
N GLN A 152 -5.01 -12.35 3.91
CA GLN A 152 -3.65 -12.86 4.16
C GLN A 152 -2.91 -13.21 2.85
N SER A 153 -3.48 -12.89 1.70
CA SER A 153 -2.90 -13.16 0.38
C SER A 153 -2.97 -11.94 -0.52
N LEU A 154 -1.89 -11.67 -1.26
CA LEU A 154 -1.88 -10.66 -2.34
C LEU A 154 -2.52 -11.20 -3.61
N PHE A 155 -2.29 -12.49 -3.87
CA PHE A 155 -2.74 -13.21 -5.06
C PHE A 155 -3.53 -14.44 -4.64
N THR A 156 -4.36 -14.92 -5.55
CA THR A 156 -5.04 -16.20 -5.35
C THR A 156 -4.03 -17.33 -5.31
N ASP A 157 -4.31 -18.35 -4.50
CA ASP A 157 -3.54 -19.58 -4.51
C ASP A 157 -3.74 -20.38 -5.80
N GLN A 158 -3.13 -21.56 -5.89
CA GLN A 158 -3.23 -22.45 -7.06
C GLN A 158 -4.68 -22.89 -7.36
N ARG A 159 -5.60 -22.77 -6.39
CA ARG A 159 -7.01 -23.11 -6.52
C ARG A 159 -7.86 -21.89 -6.90
N GLY A 160 -7.25 -20.72 -7.06
CA GLY A 160 -7.97 -19.47 -7.33
C GLY A 160 -8.57 -18.82 -6.08
N VAL A 161 -8.13 -19.22 -4.88
CA VAL A 161 -8.75 -18.78 -3.62
C VAL A 161 -7.88 -17.71 -2.93
N ASN A 162 -8.54 -16.69 -2.38
CA ASN A 162 -7.92 -15.73 -1.46
C ASN A 162 -8.24 -16.12 -0.01
N TRP A 163 -7.25 -16.04 0.87
CA TRP A 163 -7.46 -16.28 2.29
C TRP A 163 -7.90 -14.99 2.97
N VAL A 164 -9.13 -14.99 3.50
CA VAL A 164 -9.77 -13.81 4.10
C VAL A 164 -10.10 -14.05 5.56
N PHE A 165 -10.17 -12.96 6.34
CA PHE A 165 -10.71 -12.97 7.69
C PHE A 165 -12.15 -12.49 7.64
N VAL A 166 -13.08 -13.32 8.10
CA VAL A 166 -14.49 -12.99 8.22
C VAL A 166 -14.88 -12.84 9.68
N PRO A 167 -15.72 -11.85 10.05
CA PRO A 167 -16.25 -11.75 11.39
C PRO A 167 -17.21 -12.93 11.68
N GLU A 168 -17.21 -13.39 12.93
CA GLU A 168 -18.20 -14.36 13.44
C GLU A 168 -19.60 -13.74 13.60
#